data_AF-A0A194RFZ5-F1
#
_entry.id   AF-A0A194RFZ5-F1
#
_cell.length_a   1.000
_cell.length_b   1.000
_cell.length_c   1.000
_cell.angle_alpha   90.00
_cell.angle_beta   90.00
_cell.angle_gamma   90.00
#
_symmetry.space_group_name_H-M   'P 1'
#
loop_
_entity.id
_entity.type
_entity.pdbx_description
1 polymer ?
#
loop_
_entity_poly.entity_id
_entity_poly.type
_entity_poly.pdbx_seq_one_letter_code
_entity_poly.pdbx_strand_id
1 'polypeptide(L)'
;MLIELLRKPFFKLIQAIRWEFWGAQTRNEVETETISAVEGLARMETSSRWGAGGALLAARLARRATRLYVYRFTQSSQIDIQGRHFNFTGAVHGADLIALLGDALMLQIARRPATDSEKRISSIFRKYIANFVKFGYPDANDGWERYKVGNAYVQEIREGLSNDHNSLSASRDVAFWLKYLPNLSNLLNSREHSEQFVTEKDESRLRGGMVAMSAVSVVLLLLLCAAAVLLYWRRTHRFSLHDDVMNHH
;
A
#
# COMPACT_ATOMS: atom_id res chain seq x y z
N MET A 1 -3.25 -23.52 0.84
CA MET A 1 -2.01 -23.02 1.47
C MET A 1 -1.45 -21.76 0.78
N LEU A 2 -1.23 -21.75 -0.55
CA LEU A 2 -0.70 -20.57 -1.27
C LEU A 2 -1.60 -19.31 -1.22
N ILE A 3 -2.93 -19.50 -1.21
CA ILE A 3 -3.91 -18.40 -1.10
C ILE A 3 -3.93 -17.79 0.32
N GLU A 4 -3.59 -18.55 1.36
CA GLU A 4 -3.56 -18.06 2.74
C GLU A 4 -2.29 -17.28 3.07
N LEU A 5 -1.16 -17.67 2.46
CA LEU A 5 0.12 -16.96 2.62
C LEU A 5 0.02 -15.55 2.00
N LEU A 6 -0.50 -15.41 0.78
CA LEU A 6 -0.69 -14.11 0.13
C LEU A 6 -1.75 -13.21 0.80
N ARG A 7 -2.64 -13.79 1.63
CA ARG A 7 -3.76 -13.06 2.26
C ARG A 7 -3.32 -12.20 3.44
N LYS A 8 -2.35 -12.67 4.24
CA LYS A 8 -1.87 -11.96 5.44
C LYS A 8 -1.14 -10.64 5.16
N PRO A 9 -0.21 -10.53 4.19
CA PRO A 9 0.51 -9.29 3.93
C PRO A 9 -0.42 -8.28 3.26
N PHE A 10 -1.25 -8.73 2.33
CA PHE A 10 -2.27 -7.90 1.66
C PHE A 10 -3.27 -7.30 2.66
N PHE A 11 -3.74 -8.08 3.64
CA PHE A 11 -4.63 -7.58 4.68
C PHE A 11 -3.98 -6.46 5.51
N LYS A 12 -2.70 -6.61 5.88
CA LYS A 12 -1.97 -5.58 6.66
C LYS A 12 -1.77 -4.28 5.86
N LEU A 13 -1.52 -4.38 4.56
CA LEU A 13 -1.45 -3.20 3.68
C LEU A 13 -2.80 -2.48 3.62
N ILE A 14 -3.91 -3.21 3.48
CA ILE A 14 -5.25 -2.61 3.51
C ILE A 14 -5.53 -1.92 4.84
N GLN A 15 -5.17 -2.54 5.97
CA GLN A 15 -5.36 -1.94 7.29
C GLN A 15 -4.57 -0.64 7.44
N ALA A 16 -3.34 -0.59 6.93
CA ALA A 16 -2.54 0.63 6.92
C ALA A 16 -3.19 1.74 6.08
N ILE A 17 -3.72 1.42 4.90
CA ILE A 17 -4.44 2.38 4.06
C ILE A 17 -5.70 2.88 4.78
N ARG A 18 -6.49 1.98 5.37
CA ARG A 18 -7.68 2.37 6.14
C ARG A 18 -7.33 3.31 7.28
N TRP A 19 -6.27 3.00 8.03
CA TRP A 19 -5.82 3.83 9.14
C TRP A 19 -5.39 5.24 8.68
N GLU A 20 -4.68 5.37 7.56
CA GLU A 20 -4.21 6.66 7.07
C GLU A 20 -5.35 7.61 6.64
N PHE A 21 -6.39 7.06 5.98
CA PHE A 21 -7.45 7.86 5.36
C PHE A 21 -8.76 7.93 6.15
N TRP A 22 -9.05 6.96 7.01
CA TRP A 22 -10.24 6.94 7.90
C TRP A 22 -9.89 7.03 9.39
N GLY A 23 -8.61 6.97 9.75
CA GLY A 23 -8.18 7.03 11.15
C GLY A 23 -8.49 5.76 11.95
N ALA A 24 -8.26 5.84 13.27
CA ALA A 24 -8.67 4.82 14.22
C ALA A 24 -10.13 5.04 14.58
N GLN A 25 -11.06 4.31 13.96
CA GLN A 25 -12.50 4.44 14.24
C GLN A 25 -12.78 4.22 15.74
N THR A 26 -13.09 5.29 16.47
CA THR A 26 -13.65 5.21 17.83
C THR A 26 -15.16 5.04 17.74
N ARG A 27 -15.70 4.13 18.56
CA ARG A 27 -17.06 3.55 18.52
C ARG A 27 -18.27 4.52 18.56
N ASN A 28 -18.10 5.84 18.58
CA ASN A 28 -19.13 6.81 19.00
C ASN A 28 -19.48 7.92 17.97
N GLU A 29 -19.34 7.72 16.66
CA GLU A 29 -19.64 8.77 15.66
C GLU A 29 -20.36 8.21 14.42
N VAL A 30 -21.68 8.03 14.50
CA VAL A 30 -22.46 7.26 13.50
C VAL A 30 -23.09 8.13 12.39
N GLU A 31 -23.29 9.44 12.58
CA GLU A 31 -23.90 10.30 11.55
C GLU A 31 -22.90 11.18 10.78
N THR A 32 -21.81 11.63 11.42
CA THR A 32 -20.65 12.28 10.76
C THR A 32 -19.83 11.31 9.90
N GLU A 33 -20.13 10.01 10.01
CA GLU A 33 -19.35 8.91 9.44
C GLU A 33 -19.44 8.84 7.90
N THR A 34 -20.57 9.19 7.30
CA THR A 34 -20.79 8.98 5.85
C THR A 34 -20.05 9.99 4.98
N ILE A 35 -20.18 11.28 5.25
CA ILE A 35 -19.49 12.34 4.50
C ILE A 35 -17.99 12.25 4.73
N SER A 36 -17.55 12.06 5.99
CA SER A 36 -16.14 11.86 6.30
C SER A 36 -15.56 10.61 5.63
N ALA A 37 -16.35 9.53 5.50
CA ALA A 37 -15.90 8.33 4.80
C ALA A 37 -15.78 8.55 3.28
N VAL A 38 -16.71 9.29 2.68
CA VAL A 38 -16.64 9.67 1.26
C VAL A 38 -15.45 10.59 1.00
N GLU A 39 -15.17 11.54 1.90
CA GLU A 39 -13.97 12.39 1.84
C GLU A 39 -12.69 11.57 1.97
N GLY A 40 -12.65 10.62 2.91
CA GLY A 40 -11.53 9.69 3.08
C GLY A 40 -11.27 8.88 1.82
N LEU A 41 -12.33 8.37 1.18
CA LEU A 41 -12.25 7.64 -0.08
C LEU A 41 -11.73 8.52 -1.21
N ALA A 42 -12.30 9.72 -1.38
CA ALA A 42 -11.91 10.68 -2.40
C ALA A 42 -10.44 11.11 -2.22
N ARG A 43 -10.00 11.35 -0.99
CA ARG A 43 -8.61 11.67 -0.66
C ARG A 43 -7.67 10.51 -0.93
N MET A 44 -8.03 9.28 -0.56
CA MET A 44 -7.26 8.07 -0.85
C MET A 44 -7.07 7.88 -2.37
N GLU A 45 -8.16 7.96 -3.13
CA GLU A 45 -8.12 7.83 -4.58
C GLU A 45 -7.29 8.95 -5.22
N THR A 46 -7.52 10.19 -4.80
CA THR A 46 -6.82 11.36 -5.37
C THR A 46 -5.33 11.34 -5.05
N SER A 47 -4.95 11.02 -3.81
CA SER A 47 -3.54 10.98 -3.41
C SER A 47 -2.77 9.85 -4.07
N SER A 48 -3.38 8.67 -4.24
CA SER A 48 -2.75 7.52 -4.90
C SER A 48 -2.61 7.71 -6.42
N ARG A 49 -3.66 8.18 -7.09
CA ARG A 49 -3.68 8.34 -8.55
C ARG A 49 -2.93 9.58 -9.03
N TRP A 50 -3.10 10.71 -8.33
CA TRP A 50 -2.59 12.00 -8.79
C TRP A 50 -1.48 12.54 -7.90
N GLY A 51 -1.68 12.56 -6.58
CA GLY A 51 -0.75 13.18 -5.63
C GLY A 51 0.66 12.58 -5.68
N ALA A 52 0.77 11.27 -5.47
CA ALA A 52 2.04 10.55 -5.42
C ALA A 52 2.79 10.60 -6.76
N GLY A 53 2.08 10.38 -7.87
CA GLY A 53 2.65 10.46 -9.22
C GLY A 53 3.14 11.87 -9.57
N GLY A 54 2.33 12.89 -9.26
CA GLY A 54 2.67 14.30 -9.47
C GLY A 54 3.89 14.73 -8.65
N ALA A 55 3.97 14.32 -7.39
CA ALA A 55 5.13 14.60 -6.55
C ALA A 55 6.42 13.95 -7.07
N LEU A 56 6.34 12.71 -7.56
CA LEU A 56 7.48 12.01 -8.15
C LEU A 56 7.94 12.68 -9.46
N LEU A 57 7.00 13.12 -10.29
CA LEU A 57 7.30 13.91 -11.49
C LEU A 57 7.96 15.24 -11.14
N ALA A 58 7.41 15.99 -10.18
CA ALA A 58 7.97 17.24 -9.70
C ALA A 58 9.41 17.04 -9.18
N ALA A 59 9.65 16.01 -8.37
CA ALA A 59 10.98 15.69 -7.87
C ALA A 59 11.98 15.34 -8.99
N ARG A 60 11.54 14.64 -10.05
CA ARG A 60 12.37 14.35 -11.23
C ARG A 60 12.68 15.60 -12.04
N LEU A 61 11.67 16.45 -12.26
CA LEU A 61 11.81 17.72 -12.98
C LEU A 61 12.71 18.68 -12.22
N ALA A 62 12.62 18.73 -10.89
CA ALA A 62 13.45 19.59 -10.05
C ALA A 62 14.96 19.31 -10.17
N ARG A 63 15.36 18.14 -10.68
CA ARG A 63 16.77 17.81 -10.96
C ARG A 63 17.28 18.38 -12.29
N ARG A 64 16.37 18.77 -13.18
CA ARG A 64 16.68 19.21 -14.56
C ARG A 64 16.28 20.65 -14.82
N ALA A 65 15.17 21.11 -14.23
CA ALA A 65 14.65 22.45 -14.38
C ALA A 65 15.31 23.40 -13.36
N THR A 66 15.83 24.52 -13.83
CA THR A 66 16.42 25.58 -12.97
C THR A 66 15.36 26.36 -12.17
N ARG A 67 14.14 26.43 -12.72
CA ARG A 67 12.98 27.08 -12.11
C ARG A 67 11.77 26.15 -12.24
N LEU A 68 11.34 25.57 -11.13
CA LEU A 68 10.14 24.75 -11.05
C LEU A 68 9.20 25.36 -10.01
N TYR A 69 7.96 25.58 -10.39
CA TYR A 69 6.89 26.05 -9.52
C TYR A 69 5.77 25.03 -9.59
N VAL A 70 5.31 24.57 -8.42
CA VAL A 70 4.28 23.54 -8.30
C VAL A 70 3.11 24.14 -7.54
N TYR A 71 1.90 23.86 -8.01
CA TYR A 71 0.67 24.26 -7.33
C TYR A 71 -0.22 23.06 -7.02
N ARG A 72 -1.13 23.27 -6.07
CA ARG A 72 -2.32 22.45 -5.84
C ARG A 72 -3.54 23.37 -5.87
N PHE A 73 -4.45 23.10 -6.79
CA PHE A 73 -5.71 23.84 -6.87
C PHE A 73 -6.71 23.22 -5.89
N THR A 74 -7.12 24.00 -4.89
CA THR A 74 -7.99 23.51 -3.79
C THR A 74 -9.28 24.30 -3.69
N GLN A 75 -9.48 25.32 -4.53
CA GLN A 75 -10.73 26.06 -4.57
C GLN A 75 -11.88 25.13 -5.00
N SER A 76 -12.87 24.98 -4.12
CA SER A 76 -14.09 24.26 -4.47
C SER A 76 -14.80 24.97 -5.62
N SER A 77 -15.13 24.21 -6.66
CA SER A 77 -16.08 24.63 -7.68
C SER A 77 -17.40 23.93 -7.43
N GLN A 78 -18.52 24.62 -7.66
CA GLN A 78 -19.85 24.01 -7.56
C GLN A 78 -20.20 23.12 -8.76
N ILE A 79 -19.30 23.05 -9.74
CA ILE A 79 -19.46 22.36 -11.02
C ILE A 79 -18.15 21.66 -11.41
N ASP A 80 -18.26 20.60 -12.19
CA ASP A 80 -17.13 19.97 -12.88
C ASP A 80 -17.04 20.40 -14.35
N ILE A 81 -16.01 19.90 -15.05
CA ILE A 81 -15.80 20.13 -16.49
C ILE A 81 -16.91 19.56 -17.38
N GLN A 82 -17.75 18.66 -16.84
CA GLN A 82 -18.91 18.09 -17.54
C GLN A 82 -20.20 18.88 -17.24
N GLY A 83 -20.11 19.99 -16.50
CA GLY A 83 -21.26 20.81 -16.10
C GLY A 83 -22.10 20.19 -14.99
N ARG A 84 -21.63 19.12 -14.35
CA ARG A 84 -22.33 18.44 -13.27
C ARG A 84 -22.10 19.17 -11.96
N HIS A 85 -23.19 19.40 -11.23
CA HIS A 85 -23.15 19.96 -9.90
C HIS A 85 -22.77 18.90 -8.87
N PHE A 86 -21.47 18.71 -8.66
CA PHE A 86 -20.96 17.88 -7.57
C PHE A 86 -20.63 18.78 -6.40
N ASN A 87 -21.57 18.90 -5.46
CA ASN A 87 -21.38 19.77 -4.31
C ASN A 87 -21.26 18.94 -3.04
N PHE A 88 -20.09 18.36 -2.75
CA PHE A 88 -19.84 17.84 -1.40
C PHE A 88 -18.39 18.01 -0.90
N THR A 89 -17.34 17.97 -1.74
CA THR A 89 -15.97 17.82 -1.20
C THR A 89 -14.86 18.47 -2.07
N GLY A 90 -14.68 19.79 -1.97
CA GLY A 90 -13.49 20.49 -2.47
C GLY A 90 -13.38 20.64 -4.01
N ALA A 91 -12.14 20.77 -4.51
CA ALA A 91 -11.85 20.99 -5.92
C ALA A 91 -11.90 19.67 -6.72
N VAL A 92 -12.79 19.59 -7.71
CA VAL A 92 -12.87 18.45 -8.63
C VAL A 92 -11.77 18.48 -9.69
N HIS A 93 -11.52 17.35 -10.34
CA HIS A 93 -10.58 17.29 -11.46
C HIS A 93 -11.00 18.25 -12.58
N GLY A 94 -10.06 19.09 -13.03
CA GLY A 94 -10.30 20.12 -14.04
C GLY A 94 -10.92 21.42 -13.52
N ALA A 95 -11.13 21.56 -12.20
CA ALA A 95 -11.58 22.84 -11.61
C ALA A 95 -10.59 23.98 -11.85
N ASP A 96 -9.30 23.67 -11.94
CA ASP A 96 -8.25 24.63 -12.30
C ASP A 96 -8.39 25.11 -13.76
N LEU A 97 -8.78 24.24 -14.68
CA LEU A 97 -9.10 24.62 -16.06
C LEU A 97 -10.31 25.55 -16.13
N ILE A 98 -11.34 25.30 -15.32
CA ILE A 98 -12.49 26.20 -15.17
C ILE A 98 -12.03 27.57 -14.67
N ALA A 99 -11.17 27.62 -13.65
CA ALA A 99 -10.61 28.89 -13.19
C ALA A 99 -9.73 29.57 -14.25
N LEU A 100 -8.96 28.81 -15.04
CA LEU A 100 -8.11 29.37 -16.10
C LEU A 100 -8.94 29.97 -17.24
N LEU A 101 -10.02 29.32 -17.66
CA LEU A 101 -10.87 29.76 -18.78
C LEU A 101 -12.05 30.65 -18.36
N GLY A 102 -12.38 30.68 -17.06
CA GLY A 102 -13.33 31.61 -16.45
C GLY A 102 -14.69 31.59 -17.15
N ASP A 103 -15.25 32.78 -17.36
CA ASP A 103 -16.58 32.97 -17.97
C ASP A 103 -16.76 32.23 -19.30
N ALA A 104 -15.71 32.17 -20.14
CA ALA A 104 -15.80 31.51 -21.44
C ALA A 104 -16.15 30.02 -21.32
N LEU A 105 -15.52 29.32 -20.37
CA LEU A 105 -15.81 27.91 -20.13
C LEU A 105 -17.10 27.73 -19.33
N MET A 106 -17.36 28.59 -18.34
CA MET A 106 -18.60 28.57 -17.54
C MET A 106 -19.87 28.67 -18.40
N LEU A 107 -19.87 29.54 -19.42
CA LEU A 107 -20.99 29.68 -20.35
C LEU A 107 -21.24 28.41 -21.18
N GLN A 108 -20.19 27.61 -21.44
CA GLN A 108 -20.32 26.36 -22.19
C GLN A 108 -20.81 25.21 -21.31
N ILE A 109 -20.25 25.05 -20.11
CA ILE A 109 -20.50 23.89 -19.25
C ILE A 109 -21.69 24.10 -18.31
N ALA A 110 -21.78 25.25 -17.66
CA ALA A 110 -22.80 25.54 -16.65
C ALA A 110 -23.94 26.40 -17.19
N ARG A 111 -23.83 26.87 -18.44
CA ARG A 111 -24.83 27.73 -19.10
C ARG A 111 -25.18 28.98 -18.30
N ARG A 112 -24.23 29.46 -17.47
CA ARG A 112 -24.34 30.68 -16.68
C ARG A 112 -23.01 31.44 -16.66
N PRO A 113 -23.03 32.76 -16.43
CA PRO A 113 -21.82 33.49 -16.08
C PRO A 113 -21.18 32.96 -14.78
N ALA A 114 -19.88 33.17 -14.62
CA ALA A 114 -19.19 32.90 -13.38
C ALA A 114 -19.69 33.84 -12.26
N THR A 115 -19.75 33.32 -11.04
CA THR A 115 -20.03 34.11 -9.85
C THR A 115 -18.85 35.03 -9.53
N ASP A 116 -19.05 35.99 -8.61
CA ASP A 116 -17.99 36.93 -8.26
C ASP A 116 -16.77 36.24 -7.61
N SER A 117 -16.98 35.20 -6.79
CA SER A 117 -15.91 34.38 -6.22
C SER A 117 -15.14 33.60 -7.31
N GLU A 118 -15.87 32.98 -8.24
CA GLU A 118 -15.30 32.27 -9.39
C GLU A 118 -14.47 33.23 -10.28
N LYS A 119 -14.95 34.45 -10.49
CA LYS A 119 -14.22 35.50 -11.22
C LYS A 119 -12.96 35.95 -10.49
N ARG A 120 -13.02 36.11 -9.17
CA ARG A 120 -11.85 36.49 -8.36
C ARG A 120 -10.76 35.43 -8.42
N ILE A 121 -11.08 34.17 -8.16
CA ILE A 121 -10.09 33.09 -8.24
C ILE A 121 -9.56 32.90 -9.67
N SER A 122 -10.42 33.07 -10.69
CA SER A 122 -10.01 33.06 -12.10
C SER A 122 -8.99 34.16 -12.40
N SER A 123 -9.23 35.38 -11.92
CA SER A 123 -8.32 36.51 -12.09
C SER A 123 -6.97 36.25 -11.41
N ILE A 124 -6.98 35.76 -10.17
CA ILE A 124 -5.76 35.40 -9.42
C ILE A 124 -4.98 34.32 -10.17
N PHE A 125 -5.64 33.23 -10.57
CA PHE A 125 -4.98 32.11 -11.22
C PHE A 125 -4.40 32.50 -12.59
N ARG A 126 -5.17 33.24 -13.40
CA ARG A 126 -4.70 33.79 -14.68
C ARG A 126 -3.49 34.70 -14.50
N LYS A 127 -3.48 35.52 -13.46
CA LYS A 127 -2.33 36.38 -13.15
C LYS A 127 -1.07 35.55 -12.92
N TYR A 128 -1.16 34.47 -12.14
CA TYR A 128 -0.02 33.58 -11.91
C TYR A 128 0.49 32.93 -13.20
N ILE A 129 -0.41 32.41 -14.04
CA ILE A 129 -0.03 31.81 -15.32
C ILE A 129 0.58 32.86 -16.27
N ALA A 130 -0.03 34.04 -16.37
CA ALA A 130 0.46 35.12 -17.23
C ALA A 130 1.85 35.61 -16.79
N ASN A 131 2.08 35.74 -15.49
CA ASN A 131 3.38 36.11 -14.94
C ASN A 131 4.43 35.02 -15.20
N PHE A 132 4.07 33.74 -15.01
CA PHE A 132 4.97 32.64 -15.30
C PHE A 132 5.40 32.62 -16.78
N VAL A 133 4.46 32.84 -17.70
CA VAL A 133 4.75 32.94 -19.15
C VAL A 133 5.65 34.14 -19.46
N LYS A 134 5.39 35.30 -18.85
CA LYS A 134 6.13 36.55 -19.14
C LYS A 134 7.53 36.60 -18.51
N PHE A 135 7.67 36.14 -17.27
CA PHE A 135 8.84 36.38 -16.44
C PHE A 135 9.54 35.09 -15.97
N GLY A 136 8.91 33.93 -16.17
CA GLY A 136 9.41 32.64 -15.69
C GLY A 136 9.20 32.41 -14.18
N TYR A 137 8.35 33.21 -13.53
CA TYR A 137 7.91 33.01 -12.14
C TYR A 137 6.45 33.50 -11.98
N PRO A 138 5.63 32.81 -11.18
CA PRO A 138 4.19 33.08 -11.10
C PRO A 138 3.83 34.31 -10.24
N ASP A 139 4.57 34.57 -9.16
CA ASP A 139 4.31 35.71 -8.26
C ASP A 139 5.51 36.66 -8.21
N ALA A 140 5.23 37.96 -8.33
CA ALA A 140 6.24 39.01 -8.32
C ALA A 140 6.68 39.42 -6.91
N ASN A 141 5.87 39.12 -5.89
CA ASN A 141 6.14 39.48 -4.51
C ASN A 141 6.91 38.38 -3.74
N ASP A 142 7.48 37.41 -4.45
CA ASP A 142 8.27 36.29 -3.92
C ASP A 142 7.50 35.36 -2.93
N GLY A 143 6.17 35.45 -2.88
CA GLY A 143 5.34 34.61 -2.02
C GLY A 143 5.23 33.15 -2.49
N TRP A 144 5.50 32.89 -3.78
CA TRP A 144 5.47 31.56 -4.37
C TRP A 144 6.88 31.01 -4.53
N GLU A 145 7.31 30.21 -3.57
CA GLU A 145 8.66 29.63 -3.57
C GLU A 145 8.88 28.59 -4.68
N ARG A 146 10.14 28.44 -5.09
CA ARG A 146 10.57 27.42 -6.05
C ARG A 146 10.59 26.04 -5.42
N TYR A 147 10.06 25.06 -6.14
CA TYR A 147 10.17 23.66 -5.79
C TYR A 147 11.60 23.14 -5.99
N LYS A 148 12.17 22.49 -4.97
CA LYS A 148 13.52 21.90 -4.98
C LYS A 148 13.53 20.54 -4.30
N VAL A 149 14.54 19.70 -4.59
CA VAL A 149 14.68 18.34 -4.03
C VAL A 149 14.85 18.31 -2.49
N GLY A 150 15.10 19.44 -1.83
CA GLY A 150 15.09 19.57 -0.35
C GLY A 150 14.01 20.51 0.21
N ASN A 151 13.34 21.29 -0.64
CA ASN A 151 12.23 22.16 -0.27
C ASN A 151 11.10 21.90 -1.28
N ALA A 152 10.25 20.91 -0.97
CA ALA A 152 9.16 20.47 -1.83
C ALA A 152 7.93 21.40 -1.70
N TYR A 153 8.16 22.70 -1.83
CA TYR A 153 7.11 23.72 -1.67
C TYR A 153 6.05 23.60 -2.77
N VAL A 154 4.79 23.47 -2.36
CA VAL A 154 3.63 23.44 -3.26
C VAL A 154 2.68 24.55 -2.86
N GLN A 155 2.43 25.47 -3.78
CA GLN A 155 1.52 26.59 -3.55
C GLN A 155 0.06 26.10 -3.61
N GLU A 156 -0.72 26.39 -2.58
CA GLU A 156 -2.17 26.20 -2.64
C GLU A 156 -2.85 27.38 -3.32
N ILE A 157 -3.79 27.07 -4.22
CA ILE A 157 -4.59 28.06 -4.95
C ILE A 157 -6.03 27.96 -4.45
N ARG A 158 -6.44 28.96 -3.66
CA ARG A 158 -7.77 29.14 -3.10
C ARG A 158 -8.05 30.61 -2.76
N GLU A 159 -9.31 30.98 -2.66
CA GLU A 159 -9.76 32.29 -2.16
C GLU A 159 -9.86 32.25 -0.62
N GLY A 160 -9.14 33.12 0.08
CA GLY A 160 -9.14 33.23 1.54
C GLY A 160 -7.79 32.94 2.22
N LEU A 161 -7.42 33.79 3.18
CA LEU A 161 -6.16 33.73 3.93
C LEU A 161 -6.14 32.58 4.94
N SER A 162 -5.32 31.58 4.66
CA SER A 162 -4.45 30.88 5.63
C SER A 162 -3.74 29.75 4.88
N ASN A 163 -2.43 29.84 4.71
CA ASN A 163 -1.65 28.73 4.13
C ASN A 163 -1.42 27.59 5.14
N ASP A 164 -2.10 27.60 6.30
CA ASP A 164 -1.54 27.00 7.51
C ASP A 164 -1.92 25.55 7.84
N HIS A 165 -2.90 24.92 7.18
CA HIS A 165 -3.35 23.59 7.64
C HIS A 165 -3.44 22.48 6.59
N ASN A 166 -3.35 22.78 5.29
CA ASN A 166 -3.54 21.75 4.25
C ASN A 166 -2.26 21.30 3.52
N SER A 167 -1.16 22.05 3.58
CA SER A 167 0.11 21.64 2.96
C SER A 167 0.68 20.36 3.60
N LEU A 168 0.47 20.23 4.91
CA LEU A 168 0.83 19.06 5.71
C LEU A 168 0.10 17.79 5.25
N SER A 169 -1.16 17.87 4.80
CA SER A 169 -1.90 16.69 4.33
C SER A 169 -1.35 16.15 3.01
N ALA A 170 -1.00 17.01 2.06
CA ALA A 170 -0.45 16.59 0.77
C ALA A 170 0.92 15.91 0.92
N SER A 171 1.82 16.52 1.70
CA SER A 171 3.15 15.96 1.93
C SER A 171 3.09 14.64 2.69
N ARG A 172 2.16 14.54 3.66
CA ARG A 172 1.92 13.30 4.42
C ARG A 172 1.41 12.18 3.51
N ASP A 173 0.43 12.48 2.66
CA ASP A 173 -0.15 11.50 1.73
C ASP A 173 0.91 11.00 0.73
N VAL A 174 1.72 11.90 0.19
CA VAL A 174 2.82 11.55 -0.71
C VAL A 174 3.86 10.67 0.00
N ALA A 175 4.25 11.02 1.24
CA ALA A 175 5.18 10.22 2.02
C ALA A 175 4.61 8.83 2.35
N PHE A 176 3.30 8.75 2.64
CA PHE A 176 2.61 7.49 2.86
C PHE A 176 2.74 6.56 1.64
N TRP A 177 2.36 7.05 0.45
CA TRP A 177 2.38 6.24 -0.77
C TRP A 177 3.79 5.91 -1.28
N LEU A 178 4.74 6.86 -1.22
CA LEU A 178 6.05 6.71 -1.82
C LEU A 178 7.12 6.13 -0.89
N LYS A 179 6.95 6.26 0.43
CA LYS A 179 7.94 5.79 1.42
C LYS A 179 7.36 4.70 2.31
N TYR A 180 6.26 4.99 3.01
CA TYR A 180 5.75 4.08 4.04
C TYR A 180 5.22 2.76 3.46
N LEU A 181 4.33 2.83 2.47
CA LEU A 181 3.66 1.64 1.93
C LEU A 181 4.64 0.67 1.24
N PRO A 182 5.61 1.12 0.41
CA PRO A 182 6.64 0.25 -0.15
C PRO A 182 7.54 -0.38 0.93
N ASN A 183 7.93 0.39 1.96
CA ASN A 183 8.72 -0.13 3.07
C ASN A 183 7.95 -1.21 3.84
N LEU A 184 6.66 -0.99 4.12
CA LEU A 184 5.80 -1.97 4.76
C LEU A 184 5.67 -3.24 3.91
N SER A 185 5.47 -3.11 2.60
CA SER A 185 5.44 -4.25 1.67
C SER A 185 6.74 -5.07 1.71
N ASN A 186 7.90 -4.39 1.66
CA ASN A 186 9.20 -5.05 1.72
C ASN A 186 9.42 -5.80 3.04
N LEU A 187 9.04 -5.20 4.17
CA LEU A 187 9.13 -5.83 5.49
C LEU A 187 8.23 -7.07 5.60
N LEU A 188 7.02 -7.01 5.04
CA LEU A 188 6.09 -8.14 5.06
C LEU A 188 6.62 -9.30 4.21
N ASN A 189 7.13 -9.02 3.02
CA ASN A 189 7.69 -10.05 2.14
C ASN A 189 8.97 -10.68 2.71
N SER A 190 9.85 -9.88 3.34
CA SER A 190 11.07 -10.38 3.98
C SER A 190 10.78 -11.31 5.16
N ARG A 191 9.71 -11.04 5.90
CA ARG A 191 9.30 -11.86 7.05
C ARG A 191 8.74 -13.21 6.61
N GLU A 192 7.96 -13.25 5.53
CA GLU A 192 7.44 -14.51 4.99
C GLU A 192 8.56 -15.44 4.51
N HIS A 193 9.57 -14.90 3.83
CA HIS A 193 10.73 -15.71 3.46
C HIS A 193 11.46 -16.26 4.68
N SER A 194 11.64 -15.45 5.73
CA SER A 194 12.28 -15.89 6.97
C SER A 194 11.46 -16.98 7.69
N GLU A 195 10.14 -16.86 7.73
CA GLU A 195 9.25 -17.87 8.32
C GLU A 195 9.24 -19.16 7.47
N GLN A 196 9.25 -19.05 6.13
CA GLN A 196 9.31 -20.20 5.21
C GLN A 196 10.60 -21.02 5.36
N PHE A 197 11.75 -20.35 5.50
CA PHE A 197 13.04 -21.02 5.74
C PHE A 197 13.10 -21.74 7.10
N VAL A 198 12.43 -21.23 8.12
CA VAL A 198 12.38 -21.87 9.45
C VAL A 198 11.47 -23.11 9.40
N THR A 199 10.31 -23.02 8.74
CA THR A 199 9.39 -24.16 8.62
C THR A 199 9.95 -25.29 7.76
N GLU A 200 10.66 -24.99 6.67
CA GLU A 200 11.27 -26.00 5.80
C GLU A 200 12.44 -26.72 6.50
N LYS A 201 13.19 -25.99 7.33
CA LYS A 201 14.27 -26.55 8.16
C LYS A 201 13.75 -27.42 9.29
N ASP A 202 12.59 -27.12 9.89
CA ASP A 202 11.99 -27.96 10.92
C ASP A 202 11.30 -29.19 10.34
N GLU A 203 10.60 -29.07 9.20
CA GLU A 203 9.98 -30.23 8.53
C GLU A 203 11.02 -31.25 8.05
N SER A 204 12.15 -30.79 7.52
CA SER A 204 13.26 -31.67 7.10
C SER A 204 13.93 -32.39 8.28
N ARG A 205 14.07 -31.73 9.44
CA ARG A 205 14.58 -32.36 10.67
C ARG A 205 13.62 -33.39 11.25
N LEU A 206 12.33 -33.10 11.26
CA LEU A 206 11.29 -34.03 11.75
C LEU A 206 11.16 -35.27 10.85
N ARG A 207 11.24 -35.10 9.51
CA ARG A 207 11.28 -36.21 8.56
C ARG A 207 12.53 -37.08 8.72
N GLY A 208 13.70 -36.46 8.91
CA GLY A 208 14.94 -37.21 9.17
C GLY A 208 14.87 -38.07 10.44
N GLY A 209 14.29 -37.53 11.52
CA GLY A 209 14.10 -38.27 12.78
C GLY A 209 13.13 -39.45 12.63
N MET A 210 12.01 -39.27 11.92
CA MET A 210 11.04 -40.34 11.70
C MET A 210 11.59 -41.49 10.86
N VAL A 211 12.40 -41.20 9.83
CA VAL A 211 13.02 -42.23 8.97
C VAL A 211 14.10 -43.00 9.74
N ALA A 212 14.85 -42.35 10.62
CA ALA A 212 15.83 -43.04 11.46
C ALA A 212 15.17 -44.00 12.45
N MET A 213 14.08 -43.58 13.10
CA MET A 213 13.36 -44.42 14.07
C MET A 213 12.63 -45.60 13.41
N SER A 214 12.11 -45.42 12.19
CA SER A 214 11.47 -46.51 11.44
C SER A 214 12.50 -47.54 10.97
N ALA A 215 13.68 -47.10 10.51
CA ALA A 215 14.78 -48.00 10.13
C ALA A 215 15.26 -48.87 11.31
N VAL A 216 15.46 -48.27 12.49
CA VAL A 216 15.86 -49.01 13.70
C VAL A 216 14.81 -50.03 14.11
N SER A 217 13.52 -49.69 14.03
CA SER A 217 12.43 -50.61 14.36
C SER A 217 12.38 -51.84 13.43
N VAL A 218 12.64 -51.65 12.13
CA VAL A 218 12.69 -52.75 11.16
C VAL A 218 13.89 -53.67 11.44
N VAL A 219 15.05 -53.10 11.77
CA VAL A 219 16.25 -53.89 12.10
C VAL A 219 16.05 -54.73 13.36
N LEU A 220 15.43 -54.16 14.41
CA LEU A 220 15.11 -54.90 15.63
C LEU A 220 14.14 -56.05 15.39
N LEU A 221 13.13 -55.84 14.54
CA LEU A 221 12.19 -56.89 14.13
C LEU A 221 12.89 -58.04 13.40
N LEU A 222 13.81 -57.73 12.47
CA LEU A 222 14.60 -58.74 11.77
C LEU A 222 15.49 -59.54 12.73
N LEU A 223 16.11 -58.89 13.71
CA LEU A 223 16.92 -59.56 14.73
C LEU A 223 16.07 -60.47 15.63
N LEU A 224 14.85 -60.04 16.00
CA LEU A 224 13.91 -60.88 16.75
C LEU A 224 13.48 -62.11 15.95
N CYS A 225 13.17 -61.94 14.66
CA CYS A 225 12.85 -63.05 13.78
C CYS A 225 14.01 -64.03 13.66
N ALA A 226 15.24 -63.54 13.48
CA ALA A 226 16.44 -64.37 13.43
C ALA A 226 16.67 -65.13 14.74
N ALA A 227 16.49 -64.48 15.89
CA ALA A 227 16.59 -65.12 17.21
C ALA A 227 15.52 -66.20 17.40
N ALA A 228 14.28 -65.95 16.97
CA ALA A 228 13.20 -66.92 17.02
C ALA A 228 13.49 -68.15 16.14
N VAL A 229 14.01 -67.94 14.93
CA VAL A 229 14.42 -69.04 14.02
C VAL A 229 15.57 -69.85 14.63
N LEU A 230 16.60 -69.20 15.18
CA LEU A 230 17.71 -69.89 15.84
C LEU A 230 17.26 -70.68 17.08
N LEU A 231 16.35 -70.14 17.88
CA LEU A 231 15.79 -70.84 19.03
C LEU A 231 14.92 -72.03 18.60
N TYR A 232 14.14 -71.87 17.53
CA TYR A 232 13.35 -72.96 16.95
C TYR A 232 14.26 -74.08 16.44
N TRP A 233 15.28 -73.74 15.65
CA TRP A 233 16.30 -74.68 15.17
C TRP A 233 17.03 -75.40 16.30
N ARG A 234 17.39 -74.69 17.37
CA ARG A 234 18.05 -75.31 18.53
C ARG A 234 17.13 -76.26 19.29
N ARG A 235 15.82 -75.98 19.30
CA ARG A 235 14.81 -76.82 19.95
C ARG A 235 14.53 -78.08 19.13
N THR A 236 14.44 -77.99 17.81
CA THR A 236 14.26 -79.16 16.94
C THR A 236 15.51 -80.06 16.90
N HIS A 237 16.72 -79.49 16.92
CA HIS A 237 17.94 -80.29 17.03
C HIS A 237 18.12 -81.04 18.36
N ARG A 238 17.54 -80.54 19.47
CA ARG A 238 17.53 -81.28 20.74
C ARG A 238 16.56 -82.48 20.74
N PHE A 239 15.51 -82.45 19.93
CA PHE A 239 14.59 -83.58 19.80
C PHE A 239 15.15 -84.68 18.91
N SER A 240 15.92 -84.35 17.86
CA SER A 240 16.57 -85.34 17.00
C SER A 240 17.63 -86.21 17.69
N LEU A 241 18.23 -85.75 18.80
CA LEU A 241 19.19 -86.55 19.59
C LEU A 241 18.52 -87.49 20.60
N HIS A 242 17.20 -87.40 20.81
CA HIS A 242 16.48 -88.27 21.75
C HIS A 242 15.83 -89.49 21.07
N ASP A 243 15.61 -89.46 19.75
CA ASP A 243 15.02 -90.59 19.01
C ASP A 243 16.05 -91.64 18.55
N ASP A 244 17.35 -91.29 18.48
CA ASP A 244 18.41 -92.26 18.12
C ASP A 244 18.84 -93.18 19.28
N VAL A 245 18.40 -92.93 20.52
CA VAL A 245 18.73 -93.77 21.69
C VAL A 245 17.69 -94.88 21.93
N MET A 246 16.54 -94.86 21.25
CA MET A 246 15.44 -95.82 21.46
C MET A 246 15.32 -96.92 20.38
N ASN A 247 16.21 -96.98 19.38
CA ASN A 247 16.13 -97.97 18.29
C ASN A 247 17.23 -99.06 18.30
N HIS A 248 17.95 -99.24 19.41
CA HIS A 248 18.79 -100.42 19.61
C HIS A 248 18.50 -101.08 20.96
N HIS A 249 17.47 -101.93 20.99
CA HIS A 249 17.42 -103.14 21.81
C HIS A 249 16.40 -104.13 21.24
#